data_AF-A0AAW2N7A4-F1
#
_entry.id   AF-A0AAW2N7A4-F1
#
_cell.length_a   1.000
_cell.length_b   1.000
_cell.length_c   1.000
_cell.angle_alpha   90.00
_cell.angle_beta   90.00
_cell.angle_gamma   90.00
#
_symmetry.space_group_name_H-M   'P 1'
#
loop_
_entity.id
_entity.type
_entity.pdbx_description
1 polymer ?
#
loop_
_entity_poly.entity_id
_entity_poly.type
_entity_poly.pdbx_seq_one_letter_code
_entity_poly.pdbx_strand_id
1 'polypeptide(L)'
;MDTQSWSPPSDGGNKTMRAAIMAVVTAVLGGYLFLWVMMPTNAYRQTWLPELRSQTASTYFGTTQGATFLVFTSPVMLIAALGCLHLHLRHKSRFNNLSKRSNGGHRLGKYQRPLIIKGLGIVSGIELAFFLMFIALLLWNFATYLHLSFSKITPNSAAQTGEKLWESKLGAAALRLGLVGNIGLSFLFFPVTRGSSVLGVLGLTWEASVKYHIWVGHIVMALFTAHGLCYLIYWAATHQFSEVLVLL
;
A
#
# COMPACT_ATOMS: atom_id res chain seq x y z
N MET A 1 -51.35 -3.90 26.42
CA MET A 1 -50.51 -4.01 25.20
C MET A 1 -49.50 -2.88 25.30
N ASP A 2 -48.32 -3.19 25.85
CA ASP A 2 -47.29 -2.20 26.10
C ASP A 2 -46.56 -1.88 24.80
N THR A 3 -46.75 -0.66 24.31
CA THR A 3 -46.01 -0.12 23.16
C THR A 3 -44.61 0.25 23.64
N GLN A 4 -43.68 -0.67 23.42
CA GLN A 4 -42.25 -0.47 23.68
C GLN A 4 -41.75 0.71 22.83
N SER A 5 -41.56 1.87 23.46
CA SER A 5 -41.07 3.08 22.81
C SER A 5 -39.62 2.88 22.37
N TRP A 6 -39.41 2.69 21.07
CA TRP A 6 -38.07 2.61 20.47
C TRP A 6 -37.39 3.98 20.58
N SER A 7 -36.46 4.10 21.53
CA SER A 7 -35.64 5.30 21.69
C SER A 7 -34.60 5.34 20.56
N PRO A 8 -34.56 6.36 19.69
CA PRO A 8 -33.53 6.46 18.68
C PRO A 8 -32.15 6.60 19.35
N PRO A 9 -31.08 6.01 18.79
CA PRO A 9 -29.75 6.14 19.36
C PRO A 9 -29.36 7.62 19.44
N SER A 10 -28.79 8.05 20.57
CA SER A 10 -28.38 9.44 20.79
C SER A 10 -27.37 9.86 19.71
N ASP A 11 -27.60 11.02 19.08
CA ASP A 11 -26.74 11.56 18.00
C ASP A 11 -25.28 11.79 18.48
N GLY A 12 -25.07 11.91 19.79
CA GLY A 12 -23.75 11.94 20.43
C GLY A 12 -22.98 10.63 20.32
N GLY A 13 -23.63 9.48 20.51
CA GLY A 13 -23.00 8.15 20.44
C GLY A 13 -22.49 7.80 19.04
N ASN A 14 -23.20 8.24 17.99
CA ASN A 14 -22.76 8.03 16.60
C ASN A 14 -21.54 8.89 16.24
N LYS A 15 -21.40 10.09 16.82
CA LYS A 15 -20.25 10.98 16.57
C LYS A 15 -18.99 10.45 17.23
N THR A 16 -19.08 10.03 18.49
CA THR A 16 -17.95 9.41 19.22
C THR A 16 -17.51 8.10 18.56
N MET A 17 -18.45 7.23 18.18
CA MET A 17 -18.16 6.00 17.44
C MET A 17 -17.44 6.27 16.11
N ARG A 18 -17.89 7.27 15.34
CA ARG A 18 -17.26 7.65 14.07
C ARG A 18 -15.84 8.19 14.27
N ALA A 19 -15.60 8.98 15.31
CA ALA A 19 -14.26 9.46 15.65
C ALA A 19 -13.33 8.31 16.07
N ALA A 20 -13.83 7.36 16.86
CA ALA A 20 -13.09 6.16 17.24
C ALA A 20 -12.69 5.32 16.01
N ILE A 21 -13.62 5.06 15.09
CA ILE A 21 -13.33 4.34 13.83
C ILE A 21 -12.24 5.06 13.03
N MET A 22 -12.32 6.39 12.93
CA MET A 22 -11.30 7.19 12.23
C MET A 22 -9.92 7.06 12.88
N ALA A 23 -9.84 7.14 14.20
CA ALA A 23 -8.59 6.99 14.94
C ALA A 23 -7.96 5.60 14.69
N VAL A 24 -8.77 4.54 14.71
CA VAL A 24 -8.31 3.18 14.41
C VAL A 24 -7.79 3.07 12.97
N VAL A 25 -8.53 3.58 11.98
CA VAL A 25 -8.09 3.56 10.58
C VAL A 25 -6.77 4.31 10.39
N THR A 26 -6.62 5.49 11.02
CA THR A 26 -5.37 6.27 10.96
C THR A 26 -4.21 5.53 11.64
N ALA A 27 -4.44 4.89 12.80
CA ALA A 27 -3.43 4.11 13.49
C ALA A 27 -2.97 2.89 12.67
N VAL A 28 -3.92 2.15 12.07
CA VAL A 28 -3.64 1.00 11.21
C VAL A 28 -2.87 1.43 9.96
N LEU A 29 -3.28 2.54 9.32
CA LEU A 29 -2.58 3.08 8.15
C LEU A 29 -1.16 3.53 8.51
N GLY A 30 -0.97 4.20 9.64
CA GLY A 30 0.35 4.62 10.13
C GLY A 30 1.26 3.43 10.41
N GLY A 31 0.75 2.40 11.09
CA GLY A 31 1.47 1.14 11.32
C GLY A 31 1.82 0.42 10.02
N TYR A 32 0.90 0.42 9.05
CA TYR A 32 1.14 -0.17 7.73
C TYR A 32 2.24 0.55 6.96
N LEU A 33 2.24 1.89 6.95
CA LEU A 33 3.32 2.68 6.34
C LEU A 33 4.66 2.45 7.03
N PHE A 34 4.66 2.37 8.36
CA PHE A 34 5.86 2.03 9.14
C PHE A 34 6.43 0.65 8.76
N LEU A 35 5.57 -0.35 8.58
CA LEU A 35 5.98 -1.67 8.12
C LEU A 35 6.67 -1.61 6.74
N TRP A 36 6.14 -0.84 5.78
CA TRP A 36 6.79 -0.67 4.47
C TRP A 36 8.14 0.05 4.54
N VAL A 37 8.34 0.99 5.48
CA VAL A 37 9.62 1.65 5.69
C VAL A 37 10.65 0.71 6.32
N MET A 38 10.20 -0.14 7.24
CA MET A 38 11.06 -1.09 7.97
C MET A 38 11.37 -2.35 7.18
N MET A 39 10.52 -2.74 6.22
CA MET A 39 10.68 -3.96 5.43
C MET A 39 12.07 -4.22 4.82
N PRO A 40 12.75 -3.22 4.21
CA PRO A 40 14.03 -3.48 3.58
C PRO A 40 15.16 -3.65 4.60
N THR A 41 14.95 -3.29 5.87
CA THR A 41 15.98 -3.28 6.91
C THR A 41 16.29 -4.69 7.42
N ASN A 42 17.48 -4.85 8.02
CA ASN A 42 17.87 -6.12 8.65
C ASN A 42 16.97 -6.50 9.81
N ALA A 43 16.47 -5.53 10.59
CA ALA A 43 15.56 -5.77 11.70
C ALA A 43 14.29 -6.54 11.25
N TYR A 44 13.65 -6.07 10.18
CA TYR A 44 12.51 -6.76 9.62
C TYR A 44 12.89 -8.15 9.07
N ARG A 45 13.97 -8.23 8.28
CA ARG A 45 14.30 -9.47 7.55
C ARG A 45 14.86 -10.59 8.43
N GLN A 46 15.60 -10.25 9.48
CA GLN A 46 16.30 -11.22 10.33
C GLN A 46 15.56 -11.51 11.63
N THR A 47 14.78 -10.56 12.14
CA THR A 47 14.11 -10.72 13.44
C THR A 47 12.60 -10.83 13.27
N TRP A 48 11.97 -9.86 12.60
CA TRP A 48 10.49 -9.81 12.59
C TRP A 48 9.88 -10.84 11.64
N LEU A 49 10.40 -10.98 10.43
CA LEU A 49 9.85 -11.89 9.42
C LEU A 49 9.93 -13.36 9.84
N PRO A 50 11.05 -13.87 10.41
CA PRO A 50 11.10 -15.24 10.93
C PRO A 50 10.12 -15.46 12.08
N GLU A 51 10.05 -14.53 13.02
CA GLU A 51 9.11 -14.60 14.16
C GLU A 51 7.66 -14.63 13.67
N LEU A 52 7.28 -13.70 12.78
CA LEU A 52 5.95 -13.65 12.18
C LEU A 52 5.60 -14.95 11.45
N ARG A 53 6.55 -15.54 10.71
CA ARG A 53 6.34 -16.84 10.05
C ARG A 53 6.15 -17.97 11.04
N SER A 54 6.91 -17.99 12.14
CA SER A 54 6.76 -19.03 13.17
C SER A 54 5.39 -18.97 13.84
N GLN A 55 4.88 -17.77 14.10
CA GLN A 55 3.57 -17.56 14.75
C GLN A 55 2.38 -17.75 13.80
N THR A 56 2.57 -17.52 12.50
CA THR A 56 1.51 -17.65 11.48
C THR A 56 1.55 -18.97 10.72
N ALA A 57 2.52 -19.85 11.04
CA ALA A 57 2.60 -21.19 10.50
C ALA A 57 1.35 -21.98 10.90
N SER A 58 0.47 -22.21 9.93
CA SER A 58 -0.76 -22.98 10.12
C SER A 58 -1.08 -23.76 8.86
N THR A 59 -1.93 -24.79 9.01
CA THR A 59 -2.40 -25.62 7.91
C THR A 59 -3.11 -24.79 6.82
N TYR A 60 -3.77 -23.69 7.19
CA TYR A 60 -4.59 -22.88 6.27
C TYR A 60 -3.79 -21.79 5.54
N PHE A 61 -2.80 -21.19 6.20
CA PHE A 61 -2.02 -20.11 5.61
C PHE A 61 -0.67 -20.58 5.04
N GLY A 62 -0.29 -21.83 5.27
CA GLY A 62 1.00 -22.38 4.88
C GLY A 62 2.14 -21.86 5.75
N THR A 63 3.31 -22.48 5.63
CA THR A 63 4.45 -22.24 6.53
C THR A 63 5.30 -21.02 6.16
N THR A 64 5.30 -20.58 4.90
CA THR A 64 6.24 -19.53 4.42
C THR A 64 5.58 -18.31 3.78
N GLN A 65 4.45 -18.50 3.09
CA GLN A 65 3.77 -17.43 2.36
C GLN A 65 2.61 -16.78 3.14
N GLY A 66 2.03 -17.50 4.10
CA GLY A 66 0.90 -17.03 4.92
C GLY A 66 1.13 -15.72 5.66
N ALA A 67 2.29 -15.60 6.31
CA ALA A 67 2.70 -14.38 7.00
C ALA A 67 2.66 -13.15 6.07
N THR A 68 3.16 -13.32 4.85
CA THR A 68 3.27 -12.28 3.83
C THR A 68 1.87 -11.80 3.41
N PHE A 69 0.95 -12.73 3.13
CA PHE A 69 -0.43 -12.38 2.79
C PHE A 69 -1.16 -11.71 3.96
N LEU A 70 -1.00 -12.21 5.18
CA LEU A 70 -1.63 -11.61 6.36
C LEU A 70 -1.14 -10.18 6.58
N VAL A 71 0.17 -9.94 6.51
CA VAL A 71 0.76 -8.61 6.73
C VAL A 71 0.35 -7.61 5.65
N PHE A 72 0.21 -8.03 4.39
CA PHE A 72 -0.11 -7.11 3.29
C PHE A 72 -1.61 -6.95 3.00
N THR A 73 -2.39 -8.02 3.12
CA THR A 73 -3.81 -8.00 2.75
C THR A 73 -4.71 -7.66 3.93
N SER A 74 -4.39 -8.12 5.16
CA SER A 74 -5.24 -7.89 6.33
C SER A 74 -5.47 -6.40 6.64
N PRO A 75 -4.43 -5.52 6.65
CA PRO A 75 -4.63 -4.09 6.93
C PRO A 75 -5.54 -3.42 5.91
N VAL A 76 -5.41 -3.76 4.62
CA VAL A 76 -6.23 -3.20 3.54
C VAL A 76 -7.69 -3.63 3.70
N MET A 77 -7.94 -4.91 3.98
CA MET A 77 -9.30 -5.43 4.20
C MET A 77 -9.95 -4.83 5.45
N LEU A 78 -9.18 -4.66 6.53
CA LEU A 78 -9.67 -4.04 7.76
C LEU A 78 -10.05 -2.57 7.53
N ILE A 79 -9.23 -1.80 6.83
CA ILE A 79 -9.52 -0.41 6.47
C ILE A 79 -10.78 -0.33 5.61
N ALA A 80 -10.96 -1.24 4.64
CA ALA A 80 -12.15 -1.28 3.79
C ALA A 80 -13.42 -1.56 4.61
N ALA A 81 -13.39 -2.56 5.50
CA ALA A 81 -14.52 -2.92 6.36
C ALA A 81 -14.90 -1.78 7.32
N LEU A 82 -13.90 -1.18 7.99
CA LEU A 82 -14.12 -0.04 8.89
C LEU A 82 -14.62 1.20 8.15
N GLY A 83 -14.11 1.45 6.94
CA GLY A 83 -14.63 2.49 6.07
C GLY A 83 -16.12 2.29 5.79
N CYS A 84 -16.53 1.08 5.41
CA CYS A 84 -17.93 0.76 5.12
C CYS A 84 -18.83 1.02 6.34
N LEU A 85 -18.38 0.59 7.52
CA LEU A 85 -19.06 0.86 8.78
C LEU A 85 -19.18 2.37 9.06
N HIS A 86 -18.10 3.13 8.88
CA HIS A 86 -18.12 4.59 9.07
C HIS A 86 -19.15 5.28 8.16
N LEU A 87 -19.21 4.88 6.88
CA LEU A 87 -20.18 5.44 5.94
C LEU A 87 -21.62 5.08 6.31
N HIS A 88 -21.88 3.85 6.75
CA HIS A 88 -23.21 3.43 7.18
C HIS A 88 -23.70 4.25 8.38
N LEU A 89 -22.84 4.47 9.38
CA LEU A 89 -23.12 5.33 10.53
C LEU A 89 -23.35 6.79 10.13
N ARG A 90 -22.60 7.29 9.13
CA ARG A 90 -22.79 8.63 8.58
C ARG A 90 -24.14 8.77 7.88
N HIS A 91 -24.56 7.78 7.09
CA HIS A 91 -25.86 7.78 6.42
C HIS A 91 -27.01 7.80 7.43
N LYS A 92 -26.94 6.95 8.47
CA LYS A 92 -27.92 6.86 9.55
C LYS A 92 -28.06 8.18 10.33
N SER A 93 -26.94 8.84 10.65
CA SER A 93 -26.96 10.16 11.32
C SER A 93 -27.51 11.27 10.40
N ARG A 94 -27.26 11.22 9.09
CA ARG A 94 -27.77 12.20 8.11
C ARG A 94 -29.29 12.09 7.93
N PHE A 95 -29.83 10.87 7.91
CA PHE A 95 -31.27 10.61 7.83
C PHE A 95 -32.00 11.16 9.06
N ASN A 96 -31.41 11.02 10.26
CA ASN A 96 -31.96 11.56 11.50
C ASN A 96 -31.80 13.09 11.66
N ASN A 97 -30.79 13.71 11.03
CA ASN A 97 -30.53 15.15 11.10
C ASN A 97 -31.15 15.97 9.95
N LEU A 98 -31.92 15.35 9.04
CA LEU A 98 -32.63 16.08 7.97
C LEU A 98 -33.69 17.06 8.49
N SER A 99 -34.01 17.03 9.80
CA SER A 99 -34.84 18.03 10.49
C SER A 99 -34.06 19.24 11.05
N LYS A 100 -32.73 19.26 10.98
CA LYS A 100 -31.91 20.36 11.52
C LYS A 100 -30.73 20.69 10.62
N ARG A 101 -31.02 21.22 9.43
CA ARG A 101 -30.01 21.74 8.51
C ARG A 101 -29.48 23.07 9.04
N SER A 102 -28.37 23.04 9.79
CA SER A 102 -27.47 24.19 9.89
C SER A 102 -26.12 23.86 9.26
N ASN A 103 -25.72 24.80 8.43
CA ASN A 103 -24.49 24.88 7.66
C ASN A 103 -23.26 24.72 8.58
N GLY A 104 -22.50 23.64 8.43
CA GLY A 104 -21.37 23.35 9.32
C GLY A 104 -20.37 22.40 8.68
N GLY A 105 -19.53 22.91 7.79
CA GLY A 105 -18.45 22.10 7.25
C GLY A 105 -17.65 22.78 6.15
N HIS A 106 -16.85 23.79 6.48
CA HIS A 106 -15.87 24.32 5.53
C HIS A 106 -14.55 24.73 6.19
N ARG A 107 -14.00 23.88 7.08
CA ARG A 107 -12.63 24.08 7.63
C ARG A 107 -11.54 23.33 6.86
N LEU A 108 -11.87 22.42 5.94
CA LEU A 108 -10.90 21.73 5.06
C LEU A 108 -10.67 22.41 3.70
N GLY A 109 -11.48 23.42 3.34
CA GLY A 109 -11.49 24.00 1.99
C GLY A 109 -10.26 24.84 1.62
N LYS A 110 -9.35 25.15 2.56
CA LYS A 110 -8.18 25.98 2.29
C LYS A 110 -7.00 25.18 1.71
N TYR A 111 -6.90 23.88 2.01
CA TYR A 111 -5.80 23.00 1.55
C TYR A 111 -6.17 22.15 0.32
N GLN A 112 -7.46 22.02 0.01
CA GLN A 112 -7.95 21.37 -1.22
C GLN A 112 -7.90 22.29 -2.44
N ARG A 113 -7.14 23.40 -2.39
CA ARG A 113 -7.05 24.29 -3.56
C ARG A 113 -6.47 23.51 -4.75
N PRO A 114 -7.16 23.50 -5.89
CA PRO A 114 -6.68 22.83 -7.08
C PRO A 114 -5.41 23.53 -7.57
N LEU A 115 -4.30 22.81 -7.63
CA LEU A 115 -3.11 23.22 -8.36
C LEU A 115 -3.25 22.68 -9.79
N ILE A 116 -3.23 23.58 -10.76
CA ILE A 116 -3.28 23.20 -12.17
C ILE A 116 -1.84 23.01 -12.63
N ILE A 117 -1.43 21.76 -12.82
CA ILE A 117 -0.12 21.44 -13.40
C ILE A 117 -0.37 20.95 -14.82
N LYS A 118 0.22 21.64 -15.81
CA LYS A 118 0.15 21.22 -17.23
C LYS A 118 0.69 19.79 -17.35
N GLY A 119 -0.11 18.88 -17.90
CA GLY A 119 0.21 17.45 -18.06
C GLY A 119 -0.33 16.51 -16.98
N LEU A 120 -0.53 16.98 -15.74
CA LEU A 120 -1.05 16.17 -14.62
C LEU A 120 -2.54 16.46 -14.29
N GLY A 121 -3.11 17.49 -14.92
CA GLY A 121 -4.49 17.92 -14.72
C GLY A 121 -4.68 18.74 -13.44
N ILE A 122 -5.93 18.92 -13.02
CA ILE A 122 -6.29 19.60 -11.76
C ILE A 122 -5.93 18.67 -10.58
N VAL A 123 -4.87 18.97 -9.83
CA VAL A 123 -4.35 18.12 -8.74
C VAL A 123 -4.25 18.95 -7.46
N SER A 124 -4.68 18.44 -6.32
CA SER A 124 -4.48 19.13 -5.03
C SER A 124 -3.02 19.05 -4.58
N GLY A 125 -2.49 20.07 -3.90
CA GLY A 125 -1.13 20.01 -3.33
C GLY A 125 -0.90 18.82 -2.38
N ILE A 126 -1.96 18.37 -1.69
CA ILE A 126 -1.91 17.19 -0.82
C ILE A 126 -1.73 15.90 -1.64
N GLU A 127 -2.41 15.78 -2.79
CA GLU A 127 -2.30 14.62 -3.68
C GLU A 127 -0.88 14.49 -4.23
N LEU A 128 -0.28 15.61 -4.62
CA LEU A 128 1.11 15.65 -5.06
C LEU A 128 2.07 15.27 -3.93
N ALA A 129 1.85 15.76 -2.71
CA ALA A 129 2.68 15.41 -1.56
C ALA A 129 2.63 13.91 -1.24
N PHE A 130 1.44 13.29 -1.25
CA PHE A 130 1.30 11.84 -1.07
C PHE A 130 1.99 11.06 -2.20
N PHE A 131 1.87 11.53 -3.43
CA PHE A 131 2.53 10.90 -4.57
C PHE A 131 4.07 10.96 -4.47
N LEU A 132 4.63 12.11 -4.10
CA LEU A 132 6.07 12.27 -3.88
C LEU A 132 6.56 11.41 -2.70
N MET A 133 5.80 11.36 -1.61
CA MET A 133 6.12 10.50 -0.47
C MET A 133 6.11 9.02 -0.86
N PHE A 134 5.19 8.60 -1.72
CA PHE A 134 5.16 7.24 -2.25
C PHE A 134 6.38 6.92 -3.11
N ILE A 135 6.78 7.83 -4.01
CA ILE A 135 8.03 7.68 -4.78
C ILE A 135 9.24 7.57 -3.84
N ALA A 136 9.31 8.43 -2.81
CA ALA A 136 10.39 8.39 -1.82
C ALA A 136 10.43 7.03 -1.08
N LEU A 137 9.28 6.45 -0.73
CA LEU A 137 9.19 5.13 -0.11
C LEU A 137 9.74 4.01 -1.02
N LEU A 138 9.43 4.07 -2.33
CA LEU A 138 9.94 3.11 -3.31
C LEU A 138 11.45 3.24 -3.48
N LEU A 139 11.96 4.47 -3.61
CA LEU A 139 13.39 4.74 -3.71
C LEU A 139 14.15 4.31 -2.45
N TRP A 140 13.61 4.61 -1.26
CA TRP A 140 14.16 4.16 0.02
C TRP A 140 14.30 2.64 0.08
N ASN A 141 13.22 1.92 -0.27
CA ASN A 141 13.22 0.47 -0.30
C ASN A 141 14.26 -0.06 -1.29
N PHE A 142 14.25 0.45 -2.52
CA PHE A 142 15.18 0.02 -3.56
C PHE A 142 16.64 0.25 -3.16
N ALA A 143 16.98 1.46 -2.70
CA ALA A 143 18.33 1.81 -2.29
C ALA A 143 18.82 0.96 -1.11
N THR A 144 17.99 0.78 -0.08
CA THR A 144 18.33 -0.05 1.09
C THR A 144 18.50 -1.51 0.69
N TYR A 145 17.63 -2.04 -0.16
CA TYR A 145 17.75 -3.40 -0.68
C TYR A 145 19.02 -3.60 -1.50
N LEU A 146 19.38 -2.65 -2.37
CA LEU A 146 20.61 -2.71 -3.14
C LEU A 146 21.84 -2.65 -2.22
N HIS A 147 21.88 -1.72 -1.28
CA HIS A 147 22.97 -1.58 -0.33
C HIS A 147 23.21 -2.88 0.47
N LEU A 148 22.15 -3.50 0.98
CA LEU A 148 22.21 -4.77 1.71
C LEU A 148 22.53 -5.98 0.82
N SER A 149 22.23 -5.93 -0.47
CA SER A 149 22.52 -7.02 -1.39
C SER A 149 23.96 -6.93 -1.90
N PHE A 150 24.40 -5.74 -2.31
CA PHE A 150 25.74 -5.51 -2.83
C PHE A 150 26.82 -5.68 -1.76
N SER A 151 26.52 -5.40 -0.49
CA SER A 151 27.44 -5.71 0.62
C SER A 151 27.68 -7.21 0.81
N LYS A 152 26.77 -8.08 0.34
CA LYS A 152 26.92 -9.54 0.39
C LYS A 152 27.57 -10.11 -0.87
N ILE A 153 27.46 -9.40 -2.00
CA ILE A 153 28.04 -9.84 -3.28
C ILE A 153 29.50 -9.41 -3.32
N THR A 154 30.38 -10.36 -3.06
CA THR A 154 31.84 -10.20 -3.17
C THR A 154 32.35 -10.95 -4.40
N PRO A 155 33.56 -10.66 -4.90
CA PRO A 155 34.18 -11.45 -5.97
C PRO A 155 34.23 -12.94 -5.63
N ASN A 156 34.42 -13.28 -4.36
CA ASN A 156 34.44 -14.67 -3.89
C ASN A 156 33.07 -15.34 -4.00
N SER A 157 31.97 -14.65 -3.66
CA SER A 157 30.63 -15.22 -3.80
C SER A 157 30.20 -15.36 -5.26
N ALA A 158 30.61 -14.43 -6.14
CA ALA A 158 30.33 -14.51 -7.57
C ALA A 158 31.15 -15.64 -8.24
N ALA A 159 32.41 -15.83 -7.82
CA ALA A 159 33.24 -16.94 -8.30
C ALA A 159 32.69 -18.31 -7.89
N GLN A 160 32.03 -18.43 -6.73
CA GLN A 160 31.37 -19.68 -6.30
C GLN A 160 30.20 -20.09 -7.21
N THR A 161 29.50 -19.12 -7.79
CA THR A 161 28.41 -19.38 -8.76
C THR A 161 28.90 -19.41 -10.21
N GLY A 162 30.20 -19.22 -10.45
CA GLY A 162 30.76 -19.15 -11.80
C GLY A 162 30.40 -17.88 -12.57
N GLU A 163 29.90 -16.85 -11.88
CA GLU A 163 29.42 -15.60 -12.48
C GLU A 163 30.43 -14.45 -12.35
N LYS A 164 30.33 -13.48 -13.25
CA LYS A 164 31.05 -12.21 -13.09
C LYS A 164 30.34 -11.34 -12.05
N LEU A 165 31.12 -10.51 -11.36
CA LEU A 165 30.59 -9.62 -10.31
C LEU A 165 29.42 -8.74 -10.77
N TRP A 166 29.43 -8.29 -12.03
CA TRP A 166 28.37 -7.46 -12.58
C TRP A 166 27.08 -8.25 -12.88
N GLU A 167 27.19 -9.53 -13.23
CA GLU A 167 26.05 -10.43 -13.49
C GLU A 167 25.28 -10.68 -12.19
N SER A 168 25.98 -11.04 -11.12
CA SER A 168 25.34 -11.24 -9.81
C SER A 168 24.72 -9.94 -9.25
N LYS A 169 25.35 -8.78 -9.50
CA LYS A 169 24.78 -7.47 -9.13
C LYS A 169 23.53 -7.14 -9.93
N LEU A 170 23.51 -7.46 -11.23
CA LEU A 170 22.35 -7.25 -12.09
C LEU A 170 21.18 -8.16 -11.66
N GLY A 171 21.44 -9.45 -11.43
CA GLY A 171 20.43 -10.38 -10.93
C GLY A 171 19.85 -9.97 -9.58
N ALA A 172 20.70 -9.49 -8.66
CA ALA A 172 20.24 -8.93 -7.39
C ALA A 172 19.38 -7.68 -7.60
N ALA A 173 19.80 -6.73 -8.44
CA ALA A 173 19.02 -5.54 -8.74
C ALA A 173 17.66 -5.88 -9.38
N ALA A 174 17.64 -6.82 -10.32
CA ALA A 174 16.43 -7.34 -10.96
C ALA A 174 15.46 -7.90 -9.91
N LEU A 175 15.94 -8.76 -9.01
CA LEU A 175 15.12 -9.30 -7.91
C LEU A 175 14.55 -8.20 -7.01
N ARG A 176 15.33 -7.15 -6.72
CA ARG A 176 14.87 -6.03 -5.89
C ARG A 176 13.84 -5.16 -6.59
N LEU A 177 13.93 -4.96 -7.91
CA LEU A 177 12.90 -4.26 -8.67
C LEU A 177 11.54 -4.96 -8.55
N GLY A 178 11.50 -6.29 -8.66
CA GLY A 178 10.26 -7.06 -8.48
C GLY A 178 9.70 -6.94 -7.05
N LEU A 179 10.56 -7.00 -6.04
CA LEU A 179 10.16 -6.86 -4.64
C LEU A 179 9.61 -5.45 -4.33
N VAL A 180 10.21 -4.40 -4.90
CA VAL A 180 9.72 -3.02 -4.79
C VAL A 180 8.42 -2.85 -5.60
N GLY A 181 8.29 -3.52 -6.74
CA GLY A 181 7.06 -3.59 -7.52
C GLY A 181 5.87 -4.15 -6.73
N ASN A 182 6.09 -5.14 -5.86
CA ASN A 182 5.05 -5.70 -4.98
C ASN A 182 4.52 -4.67 -3.97
N ILE A 183 5.34 -3.70 -3.54
CA ILE A 183 4.87 -2.55 -2.75
C ILE A 183 3.82 -1.80 -3.57
N GLY A 184 4.16 -1.46 -4.83
CA GLY A 184 3.25 -0.75 -5.72
C GLY A 184 1.95 -1.51 -5.98
N LEU A 185 2.01 -2.83 -6.20
CA LEU A 185 0.81 -3.66 -6.32
C LEU A 185 -0.08 -3.58 -5.06
N SER A 186 0.51 -3.64 -3.87
CA SER A 186 -0.24 -3.56 -2.61
C SER A 186 -0.99 -2.23 -2.47
N PHE A 187 -0.38 -1.13 -2.91
CA PHE A 187 -1.01 0.19 -2.93
C PHE A 187 -2.03 0.36 -4.06
N LEU A 188 -1.88 -0.37 -5.16
CA LEU A 188 -2.85 -0.41 -6.25
C LEU A 188 -4.18 -1.04 -5.81
N PHE A 189 -4.12 -2.04 -4.92
CA PHE A 189 -5.27 -2.74 -4.35
C PHE A 189 -5.97 -2.02 -3.18
N PHE A 190 -5.47 -0.86 -2.74
CA PHE A 190 -6.30 0.00 -1.89
C PHE A 190 -7.59 0.32 -2.66
N PRO A 191 -8.79 0.13 -2.08
CA PRO A 191 -10.03 0.15 -2.85
C PRO A 191 -10.31 1.54 -3.46
N VAL A 192 -10.04 1.65 -4.77
CA VAL A 192 -10.28 2.82 -5.65
C VAL A 192 -11.67 2.76 -6.33
N THR A 193 -12.54 1.83 -5.97
CA THR A 193 -13.84 1.71 -6.65
C THR A 193 -14.72 2.92 -6.38
N ARG A 194 -15.47 3.36 -7.40
CA ARG A 194 -16.41 4.48 -7.32
C ARG A 194 -17.41 4.24 -6.18
N GLY A 195 -17.40 5.11 -5.16
CA GLY A 195 -18.23 4.94 -3.96
C GLY A 195 -17.56 4.14 -2.82
N SER A 196 -16.27 3.81 -2.95
CA SER A 196 -15.46 3.22 -1.88
C SER A 196 -15.52 4.09 -0.62
N SER A 197 -15.71 3.41 0.49
CA SER A 197 -15.87 4.02 1.80
C SER A 197 -14.63 4.76 2.29
N VAL A 198 -13.46 4.34 1.80
CA VAL A 198 -12.16 4.94 2.07
C VAL A 198 -12.06 6.35 1.45
N LEU A 199 -12.61 6.56 0.26
CA LEU A 199 -12.61 7.88 -0.41
C LEU A 199 -13.46 8.91 0.35
N GLY A 200 -14.66 8.49 0.77
CA GLY A 200 -15.58 9.35 1.53
C GLY A 200 -15.07 9.70 2.94
N VAL A 201 -14.15 8.88 3.48
CA VAL A 201 -13.47 9.07 4.76
C VAL A 201 -12.27 10.02 4.64
N LEU A 202 -11.48 9.90 3.59
CA LEU A 202 -10.32 10.77 3.34
C LEU A 202 -10.68 12.11 2.70
N GLY A 203 -11.94 12.30 2.27
CA GLY A 203 -12.40 13.53 1.64
C GLY A 203 -11.81 13.77 0.25
N LEU A 204 -11.30 12.71 -0.40
CA LEU A 204 -10.78 12.73 -1.75
C LEU A 204 -11.93 12.52 -2.75
N THR A 205 -11.84 13.21 -3.89
CA THR A 205 -12.85 13.04 -4.95
C THR A 205 -12.58 11.76 -5.74
N TRP A 206 -13.59 11.26 -6.47
CA TRP A 206 -13.40 10.06 -7.28
C TRP A 206 -12.38 10.29 -8.40
N GLU A 207 -12.32 11.51 -8.94
CA GLU A 207 -11.36 11.92 -9.96
C GLU A 207 -9.91 11.81 -9.46
N ALA A 208 -9.66 12.21 -8.21
CA ALA A 208 -8.35 12.12 -7.57
C ALA A 208 -7.89 10.66 -7.42
N SER A 209 -8.82 9.78 -7.05
CA SER A 209 -8.51 8.35 -6.88
C SER A 209 -8.18 7.66 -8.20
N VAL A 210 -8.89 8.00 -9.28
CA VAL A 210 -8.58 7.46 -10.61
C VAL A 210 -7.21 7.92 -11.08
N LYS A 211 -6.87 9.20 -10.89
CA LYS A 211 -5.51 9.72 -11.22
C LYS A 211 -4.42 9.01 -10.42
N TYR A 212 -4.63 8.85 -9.12
CA TYR A 212 -3.73 8.08 -8.25
C TYR A 212 -3.50 6.67 -8.80
N HIS A 213 -4.58 5.95 -9.13
CA HIS A 213 -4.48 4.57 -9.61
C HIS A 213 -3.74 4.48 -10.94
N ILE A 214 -3.99 5.43 -11.85
CA ILE A 214 -3.25 5.55 -13.11
C ILE A 214 -1.75 5.77 -12.82
N TRP A 215 -1.40 6.72 -11.95
CA TRP A 215 0.00 7.03 -11.65
C TRP A 215 0.74 5.87 -10.98
N VAL A 216 0.14 5.26 -9.95
CA VAL A 216 0.72 4.07 -9.31
C VAL A 216 0.81 2.91 -10.30
N GLY A 217 -0.21 2.72 -11.14
CA GLY A 217 -0.20 1.73 -12.20
C GLY A 217 0.97 1.91 -13.17
N HIS A 218 1.26 3.15 -13.61
CA HIS A 218 2.39 3.43 -14.49
C HIS A 218 3.73 3.12 -13.81
N ILE A 219 3.89 3.47 -12.53
CA ILE A 219 5.10 3.16 -11.76
C ILE A 219 5.29 1.64 -11.65
N VAL A 220 4.22 0.90 -11.31
CA VAL A 220 4.23 -0.56 -11.21
C VAL A 220 4.62 -1.18 -12.54
N MET A 221 4.00 -0.75 -13.64
CA MET A 221 4.34 -1.24 -14.98
C MET A 221 5.81 -0.99 -15.33
N ALA A 222 6.33 0.20 -15.04
CA ALA A 222 7.74 0.52 -15.26
C ALA A 222 8.69 -0.37 -14.43
N LEU A 223 8.39 -0.59 -13.15
CA LEU A 223 9.19 -1.45 -12.26
C LEU A 223 9.20 -2.90 -12.72
N PHE A 224 8.05 -3.47 -13.07
CA PHE A 224 7.96 -4.85 -13.54
C PHE A 224 8.57 -5.04 -14.94
N THR A 225 8.45 -4.04 -15.81
CA THR A 225 9.13 -4.05 -17.12
C THR A 225 10.65 -4.01 -16.93
N ALA A 226 11.16 -3.14 -16.06
CA ALA A 226 12.58 -3.08 -15.74
C ALA A 226 13.08 -4.38 -15.08
N HIS A 227 12.30 -4.96 -14.15
CA HIS A 227 12.57 -6.27 -13.56
C HIS A 227 12.73 -7.35 -14.62
N GLY A 228 11.76 -7.49 -15.53
CA GLY A 228 11.81 -8.46 -16.62
C GLY A 228 12.98 -8.22 -17.57
N LEU A 229 13.21 -6.97 -17.97
CA LEU A 229 14.31 -6.61 -18.88
C LEU A 229 15.68 -6.90 -18.25
N CYS A 230 15.89 -6.60 -16.96
CA CYS A 230 17.13 -6.92 -16.27
C CYS A 230 17.37 -8.43 -16.20
N TYR A 231 16.34 -9.24 -15.97
CA TYR A 231 16.45 -10.70 -16.01
C TYR A 231 16.76 -11.23 -17.41
N LEU A 232 16.13 -10.69 -18.46
CA LEU A 232 16.44 -11.05 -19.85
C LEU A 232 17.91 -10.79 -20.17
N ILE A 233 18.46 -9.65 -19.76
CA ILE A 233 19.89 -9.32 -19.96
C ILE A 233 20.78 -10.26 -19.14
N TYR A 234 20.41 -10.53 -17.88
CA TYR A 234 21.16 -11.44 -16.99
C TYR A 234 21.24 -12.85 -17.58
N TRP A 235 20.12 -13.43 -18.03
CA TRP A 235 20.10 -14.76 -18.64
C TRP A 235 20.86 -14.82 -19.97
N ALA A 236 20.78 -13.75 -20.77
CA ALA A 236 21.57 -13.65 -21.99
C ALA A 236 23.07 -13.65 -21.71
N ALA A 237 23.50 -13.02 -20.61
CA ALA A 237 24.90 -12.95 -20.21
C ALA A 237 25.42 -14.26 -19.57
N THR A 238 24.58 -14.96 -18.81
CA THR A 238 24.95 -16.22 -18.13
C THR A 238 24.70 -17.47 -18.97
N HIS A 239 24.19 -17.32 -20.21
CA HIS A 239 23.80 -18.41 -21.10
C HIS A 239 22.75 -19.38 -20.52
N GLN A 240 21.95 -18.94 -19.54
CA GLN A 240 20.92 -19.74 -18.87
C GLN A 240 19.52 -19.58 -19.50
N PHE A 241 19.41 -19.56 -20.82
CA PHE A 241 18.13 -19.37 -21.50
C PHE A 241 17.07 -20.45 -21.21
N SER A 242 17.47 -21.63 -20.73
CA SER A 242 16.54 -22.69 -20.31
C SER A 242 15.62 -22.26 -19.16
N GLU A 243 16.06 -21.32 -18.31
CA GLU A 243 15.25 -20.77 -17.21
C GLU A 243 14.11 -19.87 -17.72
N VAL A 244 14.23 -19.29 -18.91
CA VAL A 244 13.14 -18.52 -19.55
C VAL A 244 11.93 -19.42 -19.85
N LEU A 245 12.17 -20.69 -20.18
CA LEU A 245 11.12 -21.66 -20.51
C LEU A 245 10.39 -22.20 -19.27
N VAL A 246 11.00 -22.10 -18.09
CA VAL A 246 10.42 -22.57 -16.81
C VAL A 246 9.62 -21.47 -16.12
N LEU A 247 9.87 -20.20 -16.46
CA LEU A 247 9.24 -19.02 -15.86
C LEU A 247 8.16 -18.34 -16.74
N LEU A 248 7.95 -18.81 -17.97
CA LEU A 248 6.80 -18.48 -18.84
C LEU A 248 5.62 -19.39 -18.51
#